data_AF-A0A0K1JLG5-F1
#
_entry.id   AF-A0A0K1JLG5-F1
#
_cell.length_a   1.000
_cell.length_b   1.000
_cell.length_c   1.000
_cell.angle_alpha   90.00
_cell.angle_beta   90.00
_cell.angle_gamma   90.00
#
_symmetry.space_group_name_H-M   'P 1'
#
loop_
_entity.id
_entity.type
_entity.pdbx_description
1 polymer ?
#
loop_
_entity_poly.entity_id
_entity_poly.type
_entity_poly.pdbx_seq_one_letter_code
_entity_poly.pdbx_strand_id
1 'polypeptide(L)'
;MTAAEHRTRVAVIGDVGGHLDELRAELIRLGADSASGALPADLIVVQVGDLVHRGPDSAGVVRLVDGYLNRQPEQWVQLAGNHEAQYLREPAFEWSEPLDKASARLLQQWWTSGLMRAAVALPTVDGDYLATHAGLTAGFWRDSLGQPSDARQAADLLNRLVDTDDDSLFRAGEMLGRPASTTAGPLWACAQTELLPSWMGERLPFNQIHGHTSLYDWHHERFRVGADLAQRTVLEPGSAHETTSLDGGHIVGIDPGHGRGPRQPWHAWVTELRPGSRSLPQSSGR
;
A
#
# COMPACT_ATOMS: atom_id res chain seq x y z
N MET A 1 -4.43 34.80 -19.76
CA MET A 1 -3.94 34.16 -18.52
C MET A 1 -3.90 32.68 -18.78
N THR A 2 -2.70 32.12 -18.98
CA THR A 2 -2.49 30.68 -19.08
C THR A 2 -2.95 30.06 -17.77
N ALA A 3 -3.94 29.17 -17.81
CA ALA A 3 -4.29 28.37 -16.64
C ALA A 3 -3.01 27.65 -16.22
N ALA A 4 -2.48 27.95 -15.03
CA ALA A 4 -1.46 27.12 -14.44
C ALA A 4 -2.07 25.72 -14.32
N GLU A 5 -1.55 24.77 -15.10
CA GLU A 5 -1.91 23.37 -14.97
C GLU A 5 -1.72 23.00 -13.49
N HIS A 6 -2.82 22.78 -12.78
CA HIS A 6 -2.75 22.43 -11.36
C HIS A 6 -2.06 21.08 -11.26
N ARG A 7 -0.89 21.05 -10.63
CA ARG A 7 -0.15 19.84 -10.35
C ARG A 7 -0.81 19.13 -9.18
N THR A 8 -1.32 17.92 -9.42
CA THR A 8 -1.90 17.09 -8.36
C THR A 8 -0.78 16.31 -7.68
N ARG A 9 -0.61 16.51 -6.38
CA ARG A 9 0.24 15.70 -5.50
C ARG A 9 -0.46 14.40 -5.17
N VAL A 10 0.29 13.30 -5.16
CA VAL A 10 -0.13 12.03 -4.59
C VAL A 10 0.76 11.70 -3.40
N ALA A 11 0.14 11.39 -2.26
CA ALA A 11 0.80 10.95 -1.05
C ALA A 11 0.42 9.49 -0.76
N VAL A 12 1.40 8.60 -0.75
CA VAL A 12 1.22 7.17 -0.47
C VAL A 12 1.64 6.89 0.97
N ILE A 13 0.70 6.42 1.78
CA ILE A 13 0.85 6.13 3.21
C ILE A 13 0.89 4.62 3.40
N GLY A 14 1.97 4.14 4.04
CA GLY A 14 2.19 2.74 4.41
C GLY A 14 1.31 2.23 5.55
N ASP A 15 1.78 1.18 6.22
CA ASP A 15 1.12 0.56 7.37
C ASP A 15 0.90 1.57 8.51
N VAL A 16 -0.36 1.81 8.88
CA VAL A 16 -0.75 2.67 10.02
C VAL A 16 -0.94 1.83 11.26
N GLY A 17 -1.50 0.63 11.11
CA GLY A 17 -1.64 -0.37 12.15
C GLY A 17 -2.35 0.09 13.41
N GLY A 18 -3.36 0.97 13.36
CA GLY A 18 -4.12 1.43 14.53
C GLY A 18 -3.53 2.65 15.25
N HIS A 19 -2.49 3.29 14.70
CA HIS A 19 -1.90 4.52 15.23
C HIS A 19 -2.64 5.76 14.71
N LEU A 20 -3.84 6.03 15.26
CA LEU A 20 -4.71 7.13 14.84
C LEU A 20 -4.02 8.50 14.86
N ASP A 21 -3.29 8.80 15.93
CA ASP A 21 -2.68 10.11 16.11
C ASP A 21 -1.53 10.34 15.11
N GLU A 22 -0.80 9.28 14.76
CA GLU A 22 0.23 9.32 13.71
C GLU A 22 -0.40 9.60 12.34
N LEU A 23 -1.48 8.88 11.98
CA LEU A 23 -2.19 9.12 10.72
C LEU A 23 -2.71 10.57 10.65
N ARG A 24 -3.28 11.10 11.73
CA ARG A 24 -3.72 12.51 11.78
C ARG A 24 -2.56 13.48 11.63
N ALA A 25 -1.46 13.25 12.34
CA ALA A 25 -0.27 14.10 12.27
C ALA A 25 0.29 14.15 10.85
N GLU A 26 0.35 13.00 10.16
CA GLU A 26 0.82 12.93 8.79
C GLU A 26 -0.13 13.63 7.81
N LEU A 27 -1.44 13.47 7.98
CA LEU A 27 -2.43 14.19 7.16
C LEU A 27 -2.33 15.71 7.35
N ILE A 28 -2.14 16.18 8.59
CA ILE A 28 -1.90 17.60 8.90
C ILE A 28 -0.61 18.08 8.23
N ARG A 29 0.48 17.29 8.30
CA ARG A 29 1.75 17.61 7.62
C ARG A 29 1.59 17.74 6.11
N LEU A 30 0.73 16.92 5.50
CA LEU A 30 0.38 16.98 4.08
C LEU A 30 -0.52 18.18 3.71
N GLY A 31 -1.03 18.90 4.72
CA GLY A 31 -1.82 20.12 4.58
C GLY A 31 -3.31 19.96 4.89
N ALA A 32 -3.74 18.83 5.47
CA ALA A 32 -5.12 18.65 5.88
C ALA A 32 -5.49 19.63 7.01
N ASP A 33 -6.68 20.21 6.93
CA ASP A 33 -7.21 21.08 7.98
C ASP A 33 -7.48 20.25 9.24
N SER A 34 -6.89 20.65 10.37
CA SER A 34 -6.94 19.87 11.62
C SER A 34 -8.33 19.82 12.26
N ALA A 35 -9.22 20.76 11.93
CA ALA A 35 -10.57 20.84 12.50
C ALA A 35 -11.61 20.07 11.67
N SER A 36 -11.59 20.26 10.35
CA SER A 36 -12.56 19.69 9.41
C SER A 36 -12.08 18.38 8.76
N GLY A 37 -10.77 18.13 8.73
CA GLY A 37 -10.16 17.05 7.97
C GLY A 37 -10.23 17.27 6.46
N ALA A 38 -10.44 18.50 5.98
CA ALA A 38 -10.42 18.79 4.54
C ALA A 38 -8.98 18.64 4.00
N LEU A 39 -8.81 17.84 2.95
CA LEU A 39 -7.55 17.71 2.22
C LEU A 39 -7.37 18.91 1.27
N PRO A 40 -6.13 19.36 1.03
CA PRO A 40 -5.84 20.33 -0.02
C PRO A 40 -6.41 19.86 -1.37
N ALA A 41 -6.99 20.76 -2.15
CA ALA A 41 -7.62 20.43 -3.44
C ALA A 41 -6.66 19.79 -4.47
N ASP A 42 -5.36 19.98 -4.28
CA ASP A 42 -4.31 19.41 -5.11
C ASP A 42 -3.77 18.07 -4.58
N LEU A 43 -4.32 17.51 -3.50
CA LEU A 43 -3.81 16.28 -2.88
C LEU A 43 -4.74 15.09 -3.08
N ILE A 44 -4.16 13.97 -3.52
CA ILE A 44 -4.75 12.63 -3.43
C ILE A 44 -3.93 11.79 -2.44
N VAL A 45 -4.61 11.14 -1.50
CA VAL A 45 -4.00 10.21 -0.56
C VAL A 45 -4.29 8.78 -1.01
N VAL A 46 -3.26 7.94 -1.00
CA VAL A 46 -3.36 6.49 -1.18
C VAL A 46 -2.88 5.83 0.10
N GLN A 47 -3.75 5.09 0.80
CA GLN A 47 -3.35 4.30 1.96
C GLN A 47 -3.28 2.83 1.56
N VAL A 48 -2.11 2.19 1.74
CA VAL A 48 -1.80 0.89 1.12
C VAL A 48 -2.15 -0.34 1.99
N GLY A 49 -3.11 -0.24 2.91
CA GLY A 49 -3.55 -1.35 3.75
C GLY A 49 -2.89 -1.40 5.14
N ASP A 50 -3.27 -2.37 5.95
CA ASP A 50 -2.88 -2.51 7.36
C ASP A 50 -3.20 -1.26 8.18
N LEU A 51 -4.49 -0.92 8.24
CA LEU A 51 -5.01 0.15 9.07
C LEU A 51 -5.14 -0.24 10.54
N VAL A 52 -5.17 -1.54 10.87
CA VAL A 52 -5.61 -2.06 12.18
C VAL A 52 -4.56 -2.92 12.90
N HIS A 53 -4.91 -3.38 14.11
CA HIS A 53 -4.29 -4.43 14.93
C HIS A 53 -3.05 -4.12 15.79
N ARG A 54 -2.12 -3.23 15.41
CA ARG A 54 -0.84 -3.08 16.15
C ARG A 54 -0.88 -2.05 17.30
N GLY A 55 -1.45 -0.89 17.01
CA GLY A 55 -1.56 0.29 17.85
C GLY A 55 -2.90 0.40 18.57
N PRO A 56 -3.06 1.42 19.41
CA PRO A 56 -4.09 1.44 20.44
C PRO A 56 -5.52 1.74 19.94
N ASP A 57 -5.70 2.29 18.73
CA ASP A 57 -7.02 2.75 18.26
C ASP A 57 -7.32 2.40 16.80
N SER A 58 -7.39 1.08 16.52
CA SER A 58 -7.80 0.57 15.20
C SER A 58 -9.18 1.08 14.79
N ALA A 59 -10.14 1.12 15.72
CA ALA A 59 -11.50 1.57 15.43
C ALA A 59 -11.53 3.06 15.05
N GLY A 60 -10.71 3.89 15.70
CA GLY A 60 -10.55 5.30 15.37
C GLY A 60 -9.91 5.53 14.01
N VAL A 61 -8.90 4.73 13.63
CA VAL A 61 -8.34 4.76 12.27
C VAL A 61 -9.41 4.42 11.23
N VAL A 62 -10.16 3.34 11.43
CA VAL A 62 -11.25 2.94 10.52
C VAL A 62 -12.29 4.05 10.38
N ARG A 63 -12.75 4.66 11.49
CA ARG A 63 -13.70 5.79 11.44
C ARG A 63 -13.14 7.03 10.74
N LEU A 64 -11.85 7.33 10.92
CA LEU A 64 -11.21 8.46 10.25
C LEU A 64 -11.20 8.26 8.74
N VAL A 65 -10.76 7.08 8.28
CA VAL A 65 -10.72 6.70 6.87
C VAL A 65 -12.13 6.63 6.27
N ASP A 66 -13.12 6.07 7.00
CA ASP A 66 -14.53 6.09 6.58
C ASP A 66 -15.01 7.51 6.28
N GLY A 67 -14.60 8.47 7.12
CA GLY A 67 -14.90 9.88 6.93
C GLY A 67 -14.34 10.44 5.62
N TYR A 68 -13.12 10.06 5.24
CA TYR A 68 -12.52 10.48 3.96
C TYR A 68 -13.21 9.81 2.77
N LEU A 69 -13.44 8.50 2.84
CA LEU A 69 -14.14 7.75 1.79
C LEU A 69 -15.54 8.31 1.52
N ASN A 70 -16.25 8.79 2.54
CA ASN A 70 -17.59 9.35 2.37
C ASN A 70 -17.62 10.84 2.00
N ARG A 71 -16.72 11.67 2.56
CA ARG A 71 -16.77 13.14 2.36
C ARG A 71 -15.88 13.65 1.24
N GLN A 72 -14.79 12.93 0.94
CA GLN A 72 -13.78 13.32 -0.05
C GLN A 72 -13.38 12.12 -0.93
N PRO A 73 -14.37 11.41 -1.54
CA PRO A 73 -14.12 10.17 -2.28
C PRO A 73 -13.14 10.32 -3.47
N GLU A 74 -12.99 11.54 -3.98
CA GLU A 74 -12.08 11.87 -5.09
C GLU A 74 -10.61 11.99 -4.68
N GLN A 75 -10.35 12.11 -3.38
CA GLN A 75 -9.03 12.41 -2.84
C GLN A 75 -8.48 11.31 -1.94
N TRP A 76 -9.21 10.19 -1.77
CA TRP A 76 -8.79 9.05 -0.96
C TRP A 76 -8.93 7.73 -1.71
N VAL A 77 -7.83 7.00 -1.85
CA VAL A 77 -7.80 5.63 -2.36
C VAL A 77 -7.37 4.71 -1.23
N GLN A 78 -8.23 3.74 -0.89
CA GLN A 78 -7.98 2.74 0.14
C GLN A 78 -7.61 1.39 -0.49
N LEU A 79 -6.45 0.84 -0.13
CA LEU A 79 -6.08 -0.53 -0.47
C LEU A 79 -6.26 -1.47 0.74
N ALA A 80 -6.46 -2.77 0.49
CA ALA A 80 -6.54 -3.77 1.54
C ALA A 80 -5.16 -4.33 1.89
N GLY A 81 -4.89 -4.50 3.19
CA GLY A 81 -3.73 -5.25 3.70
C GLY A 81 -4.09 -6.63 4.24
N ASN A 82 -3.08 -7.37 4.72
CA ASN A 82 -3.31 -8.69 5.32
C ASN A 82 -4.04 -8.60 6.67
N HIS A 83 -3.93 -7.47 7.38
CA HIS A 83 -4.67 -7.27 8.62
C HIS A 83 -6.17 -7.02 8.37
N GLU A 84 -6.54 -6.31 7.30
CA GLU A 84 -7.94 -6.22 6.88
C GLU A 84 -8.45 -7.59 6.40
N ALA A 85 -7.61 -8.39 5.74
CA ALA A 85 -7.98 -9.71 5.23
C ALA A 85 -8.61 -10.63 6.29
N GLN A 86 -8.23 -10.49 7.57
CA GLN A 86 -8.84 -11.23 8.68
C GLN A 86 -10.35 -11.03 8.81
N TYR A 87 -10.88 -9.91 8.29
CA TYR A 87 -12.31 -9.57 8.36
C TYR A 87 -13.03 -9.75 7.03
N LEU A 88 -12.27 -9.87 5.94
CA LEU A 88 -12.80 -10.01 4.59
C LEU A 88 -13.04 -11.47 4.21
N ARG A 89 -12.26 -12.38 4.79
CA ARG A 89 -12.30 -13.83 4.53
C ARG A 89 -12.11 -14.61 5.82
N GLU A 90 -12.04 -15.94 5.72
CA GLU A 90 -11.66 -16.78 6.87
C GLU A 90 -10.26 -16.38 7.38
N PRO A 91 -10.09 -16.11 8.68
CA PRO A 91 -8.81 -15.65 9.22
C PRO A 91 -7.69 -16.68 8.98
N ALA A 92 -6.60 -16.23 8.35
CA ALA A 92 -5.44 -17.07 8.07
C ALA A 92 -4.43 -17.13 9.23
N PHE A 93 -4.61 -16.30 10.27
CA PHE A 93 -3.78 -16.23 11.47
C PHE A 93 -4.59 -15.73 12.66
N GLU A 94 -4.14 -16.03 13.87
CA GLU A 94 -4.75 -15.53 15.10
C GLU A 94 -4.20 -14.13 15.43
N TRP A 95 -5.11 -13.21 15.78
CA TRP A 95 -4.75 -11.94 16.39
C TRP A 95 -5.46 -11.77 17.73
N SER A 96 -4.71 -11.42 18.77
CA SER A 96 -5.23 -11.42 20.15
C SER A 96 -6.21 -10.29 20.44
N GLU A 97 -6.17 -9.21 19.66
CA GLU A 97 -6.95 -7.99 19.87
C GLU A 97 -7.86 -7.75 18.66
N PRO A 98 -9.00 -8.46 18.56
CA PRO A 98 -9.89 -8.33 17.41
C PRO A 98 -10.55 -6.95 17.40
N LEU A 99 -10.82 -6.48 16.18
CA LEU A 99 -11.56 -5.27 15.91
C LEU A 99 -13.01 -5.40 16.39
N ASP A 100 -13.60 -4.28 16.82
CA ASP A 100 -15.02 -4.27 17.18
C ASP A 100 -15.91 -4.59 15.96
N LYS A 101 -17.11 -5.12 16.23
CA LYS A 101 -18.03 -5.58 15.19
C LYS A 101 -18.47 -4.48 14.21
N ALA A 102 -18.55 -3.22 14.65
CA ALA A 102 -18.97 -2.13 13.78
C ALA A 102 -17.85 -1.77 12.80
N SER A 103 -16.63 -1.65 13.29
CA SER A 103 -15.44 -1.38 12.48
C SER A 103 -15.16 -2.53 11.50
N ALA A 104 -15.29 -3.79 11.93
CA ALA A 104 -15.15 -4.95 11.02
C ALA A 104 -16.20 -4.94 9.88
N ARG A 105 -17.44 -4.54 10.18
CA ARG A 105 -18.49 -4.39 9.15
C ARG A 105 -18.18 -3.27 8.15
N LEU A 106 -17.56 -2.18 8.60
CA LEU A 106 -17.11 -1.12 7.69
C LEU A 106 -16.05 -1.65 6.72
N LEU A 107 -15.05 -2.39 7.21
CA LEU A 107 -14.04 -3.00 6.33
C LEU A 107 -14.67 -3.93 5.28
N GLN A 108 -15.61 -4.78 5.70
CA GLN A 108 -16.38 -5.65 4.80
C GLN A 108 -17.19 -4.86 3.78
N GLN A 109 -17.84 -3.78 4.21
CA GLN A 109 -18.60 -2.89 3.33
C GLN A 109 -17.68 -2.22 2.31
N TRP A 110 -16.52 -1.70 2.72
CA TRP A 110 -15.59 -1.07 1.78
C TRP A 110 -15.10 -2.05 0.71
N TRP A 111 -14.78 -3.28 1.12
CA TRP A 111 -14.35 -4.32 0.20
C TRP A 111 -15.44 -4.69 -0.80
N THR A 112 -16.64 -5.03 -0.30
CA THR A 112 -17.75 -5.50 -1.14
C THR A 112 -18.33 -4.42 -2.05
N SER A 113 -18.26 -3.14 -1.65
CA SER A 113 -18.70 -2.00 -2.48
C SER A 113 -17.64 -1.47 -3.44
N GLY A 114 -16.39 -1.95 -3.34
CA GLY A 114 -15.27 -1.48 -4.15
C GLY A 114 -14.62 -0.16 -3.71
N LEU A 115 -15.00 0.36 -2.53
CA LEU A 115 -14.33 1.50 -1.89
C LEU A 115 -12.90 1.16 -1.43
N MET A 116 -12.66 -0.12 -1.10
CA MET A 116 -11.34 -0.67 -0.82
C MET A 116 -10.94 -1.65 -1.91
N ARG A 117 -9.67 -1.60 -2.34
CA ARG A 117 -9.18 -2.29 -3.54
C ARG A 117 -7.90 -3.07 -3.28
N ALA A 118 -7.47 -3.88 -4.25
CA ALA A 118 -6.20 -4.61 -4.16
C ALA A 118 -5.01 -3.76 -4.63
N ALA A 119 -5.23 -2.89 -5.62
CA ALA A 119 -4.16 -2.14 -6.27
C ALA A 119 -4.61 -0.79 -6.84
N VAL A 120 -3.66 0.11 -7.06
CA VAL A 120 -3.85 1.31 -7.88
C VAL A 120 -2.59 1.63 -8.69
N ALA A 121 -2.77 2.12 -9.92
CA ALA A 121 -1.67 2.61 -10.74
C ALA A 121 -1.54 4.13 -10.62
N LEU A 122 -0.33 4.62 -10.43
CA LEU A 122 0.01 6.02 -10.26
C LEU A 122 0.86 6.49 -11.45
N PRO A 123 0.30 7.23 -12.41
CA PRO A 123 1.06 7.82 -13.51
C PRO A 123 1.74 9.09 -13.02
N THR A 124 2.96 8.98 -12.49
CA THR A 124 3.67 10.11 -11.88
C THR A 124 4.59 10.78 -12.90
N VAL A 125 5.13 11.94 -12.51
CA VAL A 125 6.14 12.65 -13.30
C VAL A 125 7.47 11.87 -13.38
N ASP A 126 7.75 11.00 -12.40
CA ASP A 126 9.00 10.24 -12.28
C ASP A 126 8.86 8.79 -12.77
N GLY A 127 7.69 8.40 -13.25
CA GLY A 127 7.42 7.07 -13.80
C GLY A 127 6.03 6.56 -13.43
N ASP A 128 5.64 5.42 -14.00
CA ASP A 128 4.39 4.76 -13.63
C ASP A 128 4.65 3.78 -12.49
N TYR A 129 3.89 3.90 -11.40
CA TYR A 129 3.99 3.01 -10.24
C TYR A 129 2.74 2.14 -10.11
N LEU A 130 2.95 0.88 -9.74
CA LEU A 130 1.89 0.03 -9.19
C LEU A 130 1.99 0.09 -7.66
N ALA A 131 0.93 0.56 -7.01
CA ALA A 131 0.79 0.50 -5.56
C ALA A 131 -0.08 -0.70 -5.15
N THR A 132 0.46 -1.54 -4.29
CA THR A 132 -0.25 -2.63 -3.59
C THR A 132 0.22 -2.67 -2.15
N HIS A 133 -0.43 -3.47 -1.30
CA HIS A 133 0.00 -3.61 0.08
C HIS A 133 1.40 -4.22 0.21
N ALA A 134 1.62 -5.39 -0.41
CA ALA A 134 2.83 -6.20 -0.27
C ALA A 134 3.66 -6.34 -1.55
N GLY A 135 3.43 -5.46 -2.53
CA GLY A 135 4.08 -5.51 -3.85
C GLY A 135 3.51 -6.62 -4.75
N LEU A 136 3.95 -6.66 -6.01
CA LEU A 136 3.61 -7.68 -6.99
C LEU A 136 4.84 -8.55 -7.23
N THR A 137 4.80 -9.81 -6.82
CA THR A 137 5.90 -10.77 -7.06
C THR A 137 6.01 -11.13 -8.55
N ALA A 138 7.23 -11.42 -9.03
CA ALA A 138 7.48 -11.67 -10.45
C ALA A 138 6.75 -12.92 -10.98
N GLY A 139 6.67 -13.98 -10.17
CA GLY A 139 5.90 -15.16 -10.52
C GLY A 139 4.41 -14.87 -10.57
N PHE A 140 3.86 -14.07 -9.64
CA PHE A 140 2.44 -13.67 -9.72
C PHE A 140 2.17 -12.82 -10.97
N TRP A 141 3.04 -11.85 -11.27
CA TRP A 141 2.97 -11.04 -12.48
C TRP A 141 2.96 -11.90 -13.76
N ARG A 142 3.84 -12.90 -13.83
CA ARG A 142 3.97 -13.75 -15.01
C ARG A 142 2.85 -14.77 -15.13
N ASP A 143 2.60 -15.49 -14.05
CA ASP A 143 1.83 -16.73 -14.06
C ASP A 143 0.34 -16.47 -13.76
N SER A 144 0.02 -15.44 -12.96
CA SER A 144 -1.37 -15.07 -12.62
C SER A 144 -1.90 -13.90 -13.46
N LEU A 145 -1.07 -12.91 -13.79
CA LEU A 145 -1.51 -11.71 -14.53
C LEU A 145 -1.24 -11.74 -16.03
N GLY A 146 -0.45 -12.70 -16.52
CA GLY A 146 -0.14 -12.80 -17.95
C GLY A 146 0.81 -11.70 -18.44
N GLN A 147 1.72 -11.24 -17.58
CA GLN A 147 2.81 -10.31 -17.92
C GLN A 147 2.36 -8.93 -18.45
N PRO A 148 1.50 -8.19 -17.72
CA PRO A 148 1.13 -6.84 -18.13
C PRO A 148 2.37 -5.95 -18.25
N SER A 149 2.42 -5.15 -19.33
CA SER A 149 3.57 -4.29 -19.65
C SER A 149 3.51 -2.92 -18.97
N ASP A 150 2.36 -2.54 -18.40
CA ASP A 150 2.16 -1.25 -17.73
C ASP A 150 1.38 -1.41 -16.42
N ALA A 151 1.62 -0.47 -15.50
CA ALA A 151 1.10 -0.52 -14.14
C ALA A 151 -0.44 -0.42 -14.11
N ARG A 152 -1.06 0.29 -15.06
CA ARG A 152 -2.51 0.45 -15.13
C ARG A 152 -3.18 -0.87 -15.45
N GLN A 153 -2.71 -1.57 -16.48
CA GLN A 153 -3.20 -2.89 -16.82
C GLN A 153 -3.02 -3.87 -15.65
N ALA A 154 -1.87 -3.84 -14.97
CA ALA A 154 -1.63 -4.66 -13.79
C ALA A 154 -2.62 -4.36 -12.66
N ALA A 155 -2.85 -3.09 -12.33
CA ALA A 155 -3.81 -2.69 -11.31
C ALA A 155 -5.25 -3.09 -11.66
N ASP A 156 -5.66 -2.93 -12.92
CA ASP A 156 -6.99 -3.34 -13.39
C ASP A 156 -7.19 -4.85 -13.29
N LEU A 157 -6.17 -5.65 -13.66
CA LEU A 157 -6.20 -7.10 -13.51
C LEU A 157 -6.30 -7.52 -12.04
N LEU A 158 -5.46 -6.95 -11.17
CA LEU A 158 -5.48 -7.23 -9.73
C LEU A 158 -6.84 -6.92 -9.10
N ASN A 159 -7.44 -5.79 -9.45
CA ASN A 159 -8.75 -5.41 -8.92
C ASN A 159 -9.90 -6.29 -9.45
N ARG A 160 -9.76 -6.85 -10.66
CA ARG A 160 -10.72 -7.86 -11.18
C ARG A 160 -10.62 -9.20 -10.46
N LEU A 161 -9.42 -9.60 -10.03
CA LEU A 161 -9.23 -10.85 -9.30
C LEU A 161 -10.06 -10.93 -8.02
N VAL A 162 -10.39 -9.79 -7.40
CA VAL A 162 -11.29 -9.74 -6.24
C VAL A 162 -12.64 -10.41 -6.52
N ASP A 163 -13.15 -10.35 -7.76
CA ASP A 163 -14.42 -10.98 -8.15
C ASP A 163 -14.22 -12.37 -8.77
N THR A 164 -13.09 -12.62 -9.43
CA THR A 164 -12.90 -13.81 -10.27
C THR A 164 -12.05 -14.91 -9.65
N ASP A 165 -11.10 -14.55 -8.79
CA ASP A 165 -10.15 -15.45 -8.13
C ASP A 165 -9.46 -14.70 -6.97
N ASP A 166 -10.21 -14.44 -5.91
CA ASP A 166 -9.69 -13.72 -4.76
C ASP A 166 -8.66 -14.57 -3.99
N ASP A 167 -8.76 -15.90 -4.02
CA ASP A 167 -7.76 -16.83 -3.47
C ASP A 167 -6.33 -16.53 -3.95
N SER A 168 -6.15 -16.16 -5.21
CA SER A 168 -4.85 -15.75 -5.72
C SER A 168 -4.31 -14.49 -5.01
N LEU A 169 -5.15 -13.47 -4.78
CA LEU A 169 -4.74 -12.23 -4.11
C LEU A 169 -4.28 -12.48 -2.67
N PHE A 170 -4.96 -13.39 -1.98
CA PHE A 170 -4.67 -13.79 -0.60
C PHE A 170 -3.68 -14.96 -0.51
N ARG A 171 -3.04 -15.37 -1.62
CA ARG A 171 -2.08 -16.48 -1.61
C ARG A 171 -0.90 -16.14 -0.71
N ALA A 172 -0.90 -16.75 0.47
CA ALA A 172 0.15 -16.55 1.44
C ALA A 172 1.47 -17.23 1.06
N GLY A 173 2.53 -16.67 1.61
CA GLY A 173 3.89 -17.12 1.47
C GLY A 173 4.54 -17.46 2.82
N GLU A 174 5.81 -17.10 2.96
CA GLU A 174 6.62 -17.37 4.16
C GLU A 174 5.97 -16.93 5.47
N MET A 175 5.24 -15.81 5.47
CA MET A 175 4.62 -15.25 6.66
C MET A 175 3.66 -16.19 7.40
N LEU A 176 3.03 -17.13 6.69
CA LEU A 176 2.15 -18.14 7.28
C LEU A 176 2.84 -19.50 7.44
N GLY A 177 4.16 -19.50 7.55
CA GLY A 177 4.98 -20.70 7.75
C GLY A 177 5.09 -21.59 6.51
N ARG A 178 4.75 -21.07 5.32
CA ARG A 178 4.93 -21.79 4.05
C ARG A 178 6.34 -21.54 3.49
N PRO A 179 6.84 -22.35 2.55
CA PRO A 179 8.05 -21.99 1.82
C PRO A 179 7.87 -20.67 1.06
N ALA A 180 8.92 -19.87 0.96
CA ALA A 180 8.93 -18.66 0.14
C ALA A 180 8.47 -18.96 -1.29
N SER A 181 7.58 -18.13 -1.81
CA SER A 181 6.95 -18.32 -3.12
C SER A 181 7.14 -17.10 -4.01
N THR A 182 7.63 -17.33 -5.23
CA THR A 182 7.68 -16.29 -6.26
C THR A 182 6.30 -15.89 -6.77
N THR A 183 5.25 -16.61 -6.37
CA THR A 183 3.84 -16.31 -6.69
C THR A 183 3.05 -15.87 -5.46
N ALA A 184 3.71 -15.50 -4.36
CA ALA A 184 3.00 -14.94 -3.20
C ALA A 184 2.17 -13.72 -3.62
N GLY A 185 0.94 -13.67 -3.11
CA GLY A 185 -0.06 -12.69 -3.49
C GLY A 185 0.27 -11.29 -2.97
N PRO A 186 -0.28 -10.24 -3.60
CA PRO A 186 0.08 -8.85 -3.32
C PRO A 186 -0.44 -8.30 -1.98
N LEU A 187 -1.15 -9.12 -1.20
CA LEU A 187 -1.53 -8.80 0.18
C LEU A 187 -0.61 -9.47 1.21
N TRP A 188 0.24 -10.43 0.83
CA TRP A 188 0.95 -11.29 1.77
C TRP A 188 2.44 -11.48 1.47
N ALA A 189 2.91 -11.03 0.31
CA ALA A 189 4.29 -11.26 -0.10
C ALA A 189 5.28 -10.61 0.89
N CYS A 190 6.21 -11.41 1.40
CA CYS A 190 7.27 -10.92 2.27
C CYS A 190 8.32 -10.20 1.41
N ALA A 191 8.64 -8.93 1.72
CA ALA A 191 9.50 -8.13 0.85
C ALA A 191 10.91 -8.72 0.72
N GLN A 192 11.45 -9.24 1.82
CA GLN A 192 12.84 -9.68 1.91
C GLN A 192 13.08 -11.06 1.29
N THR A 193 12.05 -11.91 1.24
CA THR A 193 12.19 -13.32 0.85
C THR A 193 11.39 -13.68 -0.40
N GLU A 194 10.39 -12.88 -0.77
CA GLU A 194 9.47 -13.18 -1.87
C GLU A 194 9.42 -12.05 -2.90
N LEU A 195 9.08 -10.82 -2.51
CA LEU A 195 8.93 -9.71 -3.46
C LEU A 195 10.25 -9.41 -4.17
N LEU A 196 11.23 -8.87 -3.47
CA LEU A 196 12.48 -8.42 -4.09
C LEU A 196 13.27 -9.59 -4.69
N PRO A 197 13.44 -10.74 -4.01
CA PRO A 197 14.10 -11.89 -4.62
C PRO A 197 13.43 -12.42 -5.87
N SER A 198 12.09 -12.38 -5.98
CA SER A 198 11.39 -12.87 -7.18
C SER A 198 11.74 -12.07 -8.43
N TRP A 199 12.11 -10.80 -8.29
CA TRP A 199 12.52 -9.93 -9.39
C TRP A 199 14.03 -9.98 -9.69
N MET A 200 14.82 -10.70 -8.90
CA MET A 200 16.24 -10.87 -9.19
C MET A 200 16.43 -11.72 -10.45
N GLY A 201 16.84 -11.08 -11.55
CA GLY A 201 17.01 -11.72 -12.86
C GLY A 201 15.81 -11.57 -13.80
N GLU A 202 14.76 -10.85 -13.38
CA GLU A 202 13.61 -10.48 -14.21
C GLU A 202 13.56 -8.95 -14.36
N ARG A 203 13.29 -8.46 -15.56
CA ARG A 203 13.21 -7.01 -15.80
C ARG A 203 11.85 -6.48 -15.36
N LEU A 204 11.84 -5.47 -14.50
CA LEU A 204 10.61 -4.79 -14.08
C LEU A 204 9.92 -4.12 -15.28
N PRO A 205 8.61 -4.34 -15.48
CA PRO A 205 7.83 -3.63 -16.50
C PRO A 205 7.45 -2.21 -16.08
N PHE A 206 7.38 -1.95 -14.77
CA PHE A 206 7.02 -0.67 -14.15
C PHE A 206 7.54 -0.61 -12.71
N ASN A 207 7.54 0.58 -12.11
CA ASN A 207 7.96 0.77 -10.72
C ASN A 207 6.87 0.24 -9.77
N GLN A 208 7.25 -0.11 -8.54
CA GLN A 208 6.28 -0.56 -7.53
C GLN A 208 6.45 0.22 -6.23
N ILE A 209 5.37 0.31 -5.45
CA ILE A 209 5.38 0.83 -4.09
C ILE A 209 4.55 -0.10 -3.18
N HIS A 210 5.08 -0.43 -2.00
CA HIS A 210 4.44 -1.33 -1.03
C HIS A 210 4.60 -0.83 0.40
N GLY A 211 3.61 -1.11 1.26
CA GLY A 211 3.61 -0.74 2.68
C GLY A 211 3.96 -1.87 3.62
N HIS A 212 4.11 -3.09 3.11
CA HIS A 212 4.25 -4.28 3.92
C HIS A 212 5.68 -4.82 3.96
N THR A 213 6.19 -5.08 5.17
CA THR A 213 7.53 -5.62 5.47
C THR A 213 8.69 -4.81 4.88
N SER A 214 9.45 -4.12 5.72
CA SER A 214 10.65 -3.37 5.31
C SER A 214 11.90 -4.26 5.22
N LEU A 215 12.69 -4.18 4.14
CA LEU A 215 14.04 -4.76 4.01
C LEU A 215 14.98 -4.22 5.09
N TYR A 216 14.72 -3.02 5.61
CA TYR A 216 15.45 -2.46 6.73
C TYR A 216 14.66 -2.50 8.03
N ASP A 217 15.27 -3.04 9.09
CA ASP A 217 14.75 -2.97 10.44
C ASP A 217 15.00 -1.56 11.00
N TRP A 218 13.99 -0.71 10.91
CA TRP A 218 14.08 0.67 11.40
C TRP A 218 14.30 0.82 12.91
N HIS A 219 14.00 -0.21 13.72
CA HIS A 219 14.21 -0.19 15.17
C HIS A 219 15.63 -0.58 15.56
N HIS A 220 16.19 -1.53 14.82
CA HIS A 220 17.52 -2.11 15.10
C HIS A 220 18.60 -1.64 14.12
N GLU A 221 18.24 -0.74 13.21
CA GLU A 221 19.11 -0.10 12.22
C GLU A 221 19.96 -1.10 11.41
N ARG A 222 19.31 -2.16 10.91
CA ARG A 222 19.98 -3.22 10.14
C ARG A 222 19.16 -3.74 8.97
N PHE A 223 19.83 -4.11 7.89
CA PHE A 223 19.20 -4.86 6.80
C PHE A 223 18.77 -6.26 7.24
N ARG A 224 17.63 -6.69 6.71
CA ARG A 224 17.03 -8.03 6.85
C ARG A 224 17.25 -8.90 5.61
N VAL A 225 18.06 -8.42 4.67
CA VAL A 225 18.39 -9.08 3.39
C VAL A 225 19.90 -9.30 3.25
N GLY A 226 20.28 -10.14 2.29
CA GLY A 226 21.68 -10.35 1.91
C GLY A 226 22.33 -9.10 1.30
N ALA A 227 23.67 -9.13 1.20
CA ALA A 227 24.48 -7.98 0.78
C ALA A 227 24.15 -7.44 -0.62
N ASP A 228 23.76 -8.29 -1.57
CA ASP A 228 23.43 -7.87 -2.94
C ASP A 228 22.20 -6.93 -2.98
N LEU A 229 21.10 -7.32 -2.33
CA LEU A 229 19.91 -6.46 -2.23
C LEU A 229 20.19 -5.22 -1.36
N ALA A 230 20.94 -5.37 -0.28
CA ALA A 230 21.32 -4.23 0.57
C ALA A 230 22.11 -3.16 -0.21
N GLN A 231 23.06 -3.57 -1.07
CA GLN A 231 23.86 -2.66 -1.90
C GLN A 231 23.04 -1.94 -2.98
N ARG A 232 21.91 -2.53 -3.40
CA ARG A 232 20.97 -1.95 -4.38
C ARG A 232 19.92 -1.05 -3.75
N THR A 233 19.88 -0.98 -2.42
CA THR A 233 18.82 -0.31 -1.67
C THR A 233 19.32 0.98 -1.07
N VAL A 234 18.67 2.08 -1.43
CA VAL A 234 18.88 3.40 -0.81
C VAL A 234 17.86 3.57 0.30
N LEU A 235 18.31 4.02 1.46
CA LEU A 235 17.45 4.29 2.62
C LEU A 235 17.24 5.80 2.77
N GLU A 236 16.03 6.17 3.16
CA GLU A 236 15.65 7.52 3.56
C GLU A 236 15.16 7.49 5.01
N PRO A 237 16.07 7.53 6.01
CA PRO A 237 15.70 7.30 7.41
C PRO A 237 14.69 8.31 7.97
N GLY A 238 14.70 9.54 7.43
CA GLY A 238 13.79 10.62 7.83
C GLY A 238 12.34 10.39 7.44
N SER A 239 12.06 9.54 6.46
CA SER A 239 10.70 9.19 6.03
C SER A 239 10.37 7.70 6.25
N ALA A 240 11.35 6.89 6.67
CA ALA A 240 11.23 5.44 6.77
C ALA A 240 11.03 4.76 5.41
N HIS A 241 11.63 5.30 4.35
CA HIS A 241 11.52 4.72 3.02
C HIS A 241 12.78 3.98 2.62
N GLU A 242 12.59 2.96 1.82
CA GLU A 242 13.66 2.25 1.14
C GLU A 242 13.33 2.13 -0.33
N THR A 243 14.33 2.32 -1.18
CA THR A 243 14.18 2.19 -2.64
C THR A 243 15.22 1.22 -3.15
N THR A 244 14.79 0.06 -3.64
CA THR A 244 15.66 -0.94 -4.24
C THR A 244 15.65 -0.82 -5.76
N SER A 245 16.82 -0.59 -6.35
CA SER A 245 16.99 -0.50 -7.81
C SER A 245 17.21 -1.90 -8.42
N LEU A 246 16.41 -2.22 -9.43
CA LEU A 246 16.42 -3.50 -10.16
C LEU A 246 16.55 -3.23 -11.67
N ASP A 247 16.66 -4.28 -12.48
CA ASP A 247 16.64 -4.09 -13.94
C ASP A 247 15.27 -3.56 -14.37
N GLY A 248 15.25 -2.49 -15.18
CA GLY A 248 14.04 -1.86 -15.71
C GLY A 248 13.33 -0.85 -14.82
N GLY A 249 13.60 -0.78 -13.51
CA GLY A 249 12.92 0.15 -12.59
C GLY A 249 13.31 -0.05 -11.12
N HIS A 250 12.45 0.40 -10.21
CA HIS A 250 12.68 0.29 -8.76
C HIS A 250 11.41 -0.06 -7.98
N ILE A 251 11.62 -0.60 -6.79
CA ILE A 251 10.56 -0.90 -5.82
C ILE A 251 10.80 -0.05 -4.58
N VAL A 252 9.76 0.66 -4.14
CA VAL A 252 9.78 1.53 -2.95
C VAL A 252 9.04 0.84 -1.81
N GLY A 253 9.72 0.61 -0.70
CA GLY A 253 9.14 0.19 0.57
C GLY A 253 8.82 1.39 1.46
N ILE A 254 7.59 1.48 1.93
CA ILE A 254 7.09 2.56 2.80
C ILE A 254 6.51 2.04 4.13
N ASP A 255 6.90 0.84 4.56
CA ASP A 255 6.56 0.29 5.88
C ASP A 255 7.37 1.01 6.98
N PRO A 256 6.74 1.82 7.85
CA PRO A 256 7.45 2.50 8.93
C PRO A 256 7.85 1.55 10.06
N GLY A 257 7.36 0.30 10.07
CA GLY A 257 7.64 -0.69 11.11
C GLY A 257 6.92 -0.37 12.42
N HIS A 258 5.73 0.22 12.37
CA HIS A 258 4.92 0.46 13.56
C HIS A 258 4.63 -0.84 14.31
N GLY A 259 4.92 -0.86 15.61
CA GLY A 259 4.62 -1.98 16.51
C GLY A 259 3.51 -1.60 17.49
N ARG A 260 3.65 -2.01 18.76
CA ARG A 260 2.77 -1.54 19.84
C ARG A 260 2.81 -0.03 20.03
N GLY A 261 3.98 0.56 19.84
CA GLY A 261 4.18 2.00 19.75
C GLY A 261 4.47 2.42 18.31
N PRO A 262 4.17 3.68 17.96
CA PRO A 262 4.55 4.21 16.66
C PRO A 262 6.08 4.33 16.58
N ARG A 263 6.61 4.16 15.37
CA ARG A 263 8.03 4.40 15.07
C ARG A 263 8.16 5.72 14.33
N GLN A 264 8.98 6.61 14.84
CA GLN A 264 9.29 7.89 14.22
C GLN A 264 10.80 8.00 13.94
N PRO A 265 11.23 8.87 13.00
CA PRO A 265 10.37 9.57 12.05
C PRO A 265 9.85 8.62 10.95
N TRP A 266 8.71 8.97 10.37
CA TRP A 266 8.12 8.30 9.21
C TRP A 266 7.23 9.31 8.47
N HIS A 267 7.08 9.18 7.15
CA HIS A 267 6.24 10.07 6.35
C HIS A 267 5.61 9.32 5.16
N ALA A 268 4.56 9.89 4.57
CA ALA A 268 4.06 9.45 3.28
C ALA A 268 5.11 9.66 2.19
N TRP A 269 5.14 8.77 1.20
CA TRP A 269 5.88 8.99 -0.04
C TRP A 269 5.10 9.93 -0.95
N VAL A 270 5.69 11.06 -1.34
CA VAL A 270 4.98 12.14 -2.04
C VAL A 270 5.61 12.41 -3.40
N THR A 271 4.79 12.48 -4.44
CA THR A 271 5.18 12.88 -5.80
C THR A 271 4.04 13.63 -6.50
N GLU A 272 4.21 14.00 -7.75
CA GLU A 272 3.20 14.65 -8.60
C GLU A 272 2.69 13.68 -9.67
N LEU A 273 1.38 13.71 -9.93
CA LEU A 273 0.81 13.05 -11.09
C LEU A 273 1.23 13.77 -12.37
N ARG A 274 1.43 13.01 -13.44
CA ARG A 274 1.72 13.55 -14.76
C ARG A 274 0.53 14.43 -15.23
N PRO A 275 0.77 15.64 -15.77
CA PRO A 275 -0.30 16.51 -16.28
C PRO A 275 -1.20 15.79 -17.28
N GLY A 276 -2.51 16.03 -17.20
CA GLY A 276 -3.51 15.41 -18.09
C GLY A 276 -3.82 13.94 -17.79
N SER A 277 -3.19 13.33 -16.78
CA SER A 277 -3.64 12.06 -16.24
C SER A 277 -5.07 12.22 -15.72
N ARG A 278 -5.99 11.34 -16.14
CA ARG A 278 -7.32 11.26 -15.51
C ARG A 278 -7.12 11.05 -14.01
N SER A 279 -8.00 11.64 -13.19
CA SER A 279 -8.09 11.30 -11.76
C SER A 279 -8.00 9.79 -11.59
N LEU A 280 -7.29 9.33 -10.54
CA LEU A 280 -7.14 7.90 -10.25
C LEU A 280 -8.52 7.25 -10.35
N PRO A 281 -8.67 6.10 -11.04
CA PRO A 281 -9.98 5.55 -11.36
C PRO A 281 -10.84 5.52 -10.10
N GLN A 282 -12.03 6.14 -10.15
CA GLN A 282 -12.98 6.08 -9.04
C GLN A 282 -13.53 4.68 -8.90
N SER A 283 -14.07 4.35 -7.73
CA SER A 283 -14.89 3.15 -7.59
C SER A 283 -16.18 3.44 -8.35
N SER A 284 -16.30 2.96 -9.58
CA SER A 284 -17.63 2.65 -10.10
C SER A 284 -18.17 1.61 -9.15
N GLY A 285 -19.13 1.97 -8.29
CA GLY A 285 -19.74 1.05 -7.34
C GLY A 285 -20.07 -0.27 -8.04
N ARG A 286 -19.70 -1.37 -7.39
CA ARG A 286 -20.07 -2.71 -7.85
C ARG A 286 -21.58 -2.89 -7.85
#